data_AF-A0A916GJS5-F1
#
_entry.id   AF-A0A916GJS5-F1
#
_cell.length_a   1.000
_cell.length_b   1.000
_cell.length_c   1.000
_cell.angle_alpha   90.00
_cell.angle_beta   90.00
_cell.angle_gamma   90.00
#
_symmetry.space_group_name_H-M   'P 1'
#
loop_
_entity.id
_entity.type
_entity.pdbx_description
1 polymer ?
#
loop_
_entity_poly.entity_id
_entity_poly.type
_entity_poly.pdbx_seq_one_letter_code
_entity_poly.pdbx_strand_id
1 'polypeptide(L)'
;FGGNQDDIVFVPITTAQQRLFGTSAQTAQGAPRVSAIAIQAASEKQMNAAMAEITQVLRRRHKIVYQQDDFTVLSQKDILGALSQITDILTIFLASIAAISLLVGGIGIMNIMLVSVTERTREIGLRKAVGAKRRDILLQFLIEAIVMSVTGGSIGILFGSGIGALVNMTGLIQTVVSPTSVALAVGFSVAVGLFFGLYPAARAASLHPIDALRYE
;
A
#
# COMPACT_ATOMS: atom_id res chain seq x y z
N PHE A 1 -15.51 15.72 0.89
CA PHE A 1 -15.86 16.78 1.87
C PHE A 1 -14.76 17.83 1.81
N GLY A 2 -14.97 18.88 1.00
CA GLY A 2 -13.97 19.93 0.75
C GLY A 2 -14.65 21.29 0.70
N GLY A 3 -15.39 21.63 1.75
CA GLY A 3 -15.88 22.98 1.93
C GLY A 3 -14.74 23.81 2.53
N ASN A 4 -14.44 24.96 1.91
CA ASN A 4 -13.54 25.93 2.49
C ASN A 4 -14.09 26.37 3.86
N GLN A 5 -13.31 26.20 4.93
CA GLN A 5 -13.75 26.60 6.28
C GLN A 5 -13.93 28.11 6.39
N ASP A 6 -13.30 28.87 5.49
CA ASP A 6 -13.41 30.33 5.43
C ASP A 6 -14.80 30.81 4.95
N ASP A 7 -15.58 29.93 4.31
CA ASP A 7 -16.93 30.24 3.81
C ASP A 7 -18.05 29.78 4.77
N ILE A 8 -17.72 29.43 6.01
CA ILE A 8 -18.67 28.94 7.01
C ILE A 8 -19.06 30.07 7.97
N VAL A 9 -20.37 30.36 8.05
CA VAL A 9 -20.92 31.32 9.03
C VAL A 9 -21.74 30.57 10.08
N PHE A 10 -21.42 30.81 11.34
CA PHE A 10 -22.18 30.25 12.48
C PHE A 10 -23.28 31.21 12.91
N VAL A 11 -24.51 30.70 12.98
CA VAL A 11 -25.69 31.45 13.43
C VAL A 11 -26.43 30.61 14.47
N PRO A 12 -26.99 31.19 15.54
CA PRO A 12 -27.84 30.45 16.48
C PRO A 12 -28.98 29.72 15.77
N ILE A 13 -29.22 28.46 16.13
CA ILE A 13 -30.20 27.60 15.45
C ILE A 13 -31.62 28.18 15.47
N THR A 14 -31.98 28.87 16.55
CA THR A 14 -33.29 29.54 16.68
C THR A 14 -33.44 30.68 15.67
N THR A 15 -32.39 31.49 15.46
CA THR A 15 -32.37 32.55 14.45
C THR A 15 -32.41 31.97 13.04
N ALA A 16 -31.65 30.90 12.78
CA ALA A 16 -31.64 30.23 11.50
C ALA A 16 -33.02 29.67 11.12
N GLN A 17 -33.69 28.99 12.06
CA GLN A 17 -35.02 28.40 11.84
C GLN A 17 -36.11 29.46 11.63
N GLN A 18 -36.09 30.56 12.40
CA GLN A 18 -37.15 31.58 12.35
C GLN A 18 -36.96 32.61 11.24
N ARG A 19 -35.71 32.99 10.92
CA ARG A 19 -35.42 34.16 10.07
C ARG A 19 -34.74 33.85 8.75
N LEU A 20 -34.01 32.73 8.64
CA LEU A 20 -33.22 32.41 7.44
C LEU A 20 -33.88 31.33 6.58
N PHE A 21 -34.33 30.24 7.19
CA PHE A 21 -34.79 29.05 6.47
C PHE A 21 -36.31 28.82 6.52
N GLY A 22 -37.05 29.54 7.38
CA GLY A 22 -38.51 29.56 7.40
C GLY A 22 -39.15 28.17 7.39
N THR A 23 -40.04 27.92 6.41
CA THR A 23 -40.75 26.64 6.24
C THR A 23 -39.85 25.49 5.81
N SER A 24 -38.69 25.75 5.20
CA SER A 24 -37.72 24.72 4.79
C SER A 24 -37.00 24.08 5.97
N ALA A 25 -36.99 24.73 7.13
CA ALA A 25 -36.46 24.20 8.39
C ALA A 25 -37.54 23.52 9.26
N GLN A 26 -38.72 23.22 8.70
CA GLN A 26 -39.81 22.54 9.41
C GLN A 26 -40.02 21.12 8.85
N THR A 27 -40.44 20.18 9.70
CA THR A 27 -40.91 18.87 9.28
C THR A 27 -42.27 18.99 8.59
N ALA A 28 -42.75 17.92 7.93
CA ALA A 28 -44.09 17.87 7.34
C ALA A 28 -45.23 18.15 8.36
N GLN A 29 -44.93 18.10 9.66
CA GLN A 29 -45.84 18.34 10.77
C GLN A 29 -45.66 19.74 11.39
N GLY A 30 -44.85 20.62 10.78
CA GLY A 30 -44.62 22.00 11.24
C GLY A 30 -43.63 22.15 12.40
N ALA A 31 -43.00 21.07 12.86
CA ALA A 31 -42.01 21.11 13.93
C ALA A 31 -40.62 21.51 13.39
N PRO A 32 -39.78 22.23 14.16
CA PRO A 32 -38.43 22.56 13.75
C PRO A 32 -37.59 21.30 13.50
N ARG A 33 -36.97 21.20 12.32
CA ARG A 33 -36.12 20.08 11.90
C ARG A 33 -34.67 20.35 12.27
N VAL A 34 -33.97 19.30 12.72
CA VAL A 34 -32.52 19.30 12.95
C VAL A 34 -31.89 18.29 12.00
N SER A 35 -30.82 18.68 11.32
CA SER A 35 -30.09 17.82 10.37
C SER A 35 -29.03 16.95 11.04
N ALA A 36 -28.32 17.49 12.03
CA ALA A 36 -27.29 16.79 12.79
C ALA A 36 -27.19 17.34 14.21
N ILE A 37 -26.85 16.47 15.16
CA ILE A 37 -26.56 16.83 16.55
C ILE A 37 -25.14 16.37 16.84
N ALA A 38 -24.23 17.31 17.10
CA ALA A 38 -22.89 16.99 17.54
C ALA A 38 -22.91 16.72 19.05
N ILE A 39 -22.39 15.57 19.47
CA ILE A 39 -22.33 15.15 20.86
C ILE A 39 -20.89 14.76 21.16
N GLN A 40 -20.34 15.26 22.26
CA GLN A 40 -19.01 14.91 22.74
C GLN A 40 -19.12 13.95 23.91
N ALA A 41 -18.52 12.76 23.77
CA ALA A 41 -18.41 11.82 24.87
C ALA A 41 -17.38 12.30 25.91
N ALA A 42 -17.59 11.96 27.18
CA ALA A 42 -16.69 12.34 28.27
C ALA A 42 -15.29 11.68 28.15
N SER A 43 -15.22 10.50 27.50
CA SER A 43 -13.96 9.82 27.19
C SER A 43 -14.13 8.85 26.02
N GLU A 44 -13.02 8.49 25.38
CA GLU A 44 -13.01 7.50 24.29
C GLU A 44 -13.58 6.14 24.72
N LYS A 45 -13.27 5.70 25.94
CA LYS A 45 -13.73 4.41 26.48
C LYS A 45 -15.26 4.32 26.62
N GLN A 46 -15.92 5.46 26.79
CA GLN A 46 -17.38 5.53 26.93
C GLN A 46 -18.11 5.76 25.61
N MET A 47 -17.39 5.92 24.48
CA MET A 47 -17.99 6.25 23.19
C MET A 47 -19.08 5.25 22.77
N ASN A 48 -18.78 3.95 22.82
CA ASN A 48 -19.73 2.91 22.40
C ASN A 48 -20.95 2.84 23.34
N ALA A 49 -20.74 3.01 24.65
CA ALA A 49 -21.82 3.02 25.63
C ALA A 49 -22.73 4.25 25.42
N ALA A 50 -22.13 5.42 25.20
CA ALA A 50 -22.85 6.65 24.89
C ALA A 50 -23.66 6.54 23.59
N MET A 51 -23.09 5.95 22.52
CA MET A 51 -23.82 5.70 21.28
C MET A 51 -25.04 4.80 21.48
N ALA A 52 -24.90 3.74 22.28
CA ALA A 52 -26.01 2.83 22.59
C ALA A 52 -27.10 3.54 23.39
N GLU A 53 -26.73 4.34 24.39
CA GLU A 53 -27.67 5.11 25.21
C GLU A 53 -28.40 6.18 24.37
N ILE A 54 -27.67 6.93 23.53
CA ILE A 54 -28.25 7.93 22.62
C ILE A 54 -29.26 7.27 21.68
N THR A 55 -28.90 6.14 21.08
CA THR A 55 -29.79 5.36 20.21
C THR A 55 -31.07 4.97 20.95
N GLN A 56 -30.94 4.50 22.20
CA GLN A 56 -32.09 4.10 22.99
C GLN A 56 -32.99 5.29 23.37
N VAL A 57 -32.39 6.43 23.74
CA VAL A 57 -33.12 7.66 24.08
C VAL A 57 -33.88 8.19 22.85
N LEU A 58 -33.24 8.22 21.68
CA LEU A 58 -33.85 8.66 20.43
C LEU A 58 -34.97 7.73 19.99
N ARG A 59 -34.79 6.41 20.04
CA ARG A 59 -35.86 5.44 19.78
C ARG A 59 -37.10 5.66 20.64
N ARG A 60 -36.90 5.86 21.95
CA ARG A 60 -38.01 6.16 22.87
C ARG A 60 -38.69 7.49 22.53
N ARG A 61 -37.92 8.54 22.24
CA ARG A 61 -38.44 9.87 21.87
C ARG A 61 -39.22 9.85 20.55
N HIS A 62 -38.73 9.11 19.56
CA HIS A 62 -39.34 8.95 18.24
C HIS A 62 -40.44 7.87 18.22
N LYS A 63 -40.66 7.19 19.36
CA LYS A 63 -41.66 6.11 19.52
C LYS A 63 -41.45 4.94 18.54
N ILE A 64 -40.19 4.62 18.23
CA ILE A 64 -39.79 3.53 17.35
C ILE A 64 -39.68 2.24 18.16
N VAL A 65 -40.53 1.26 17.84
CA VAL A 65 -40.56 -0.04 18.55
C VAL A 65 -40.08 -1.18 17.66
N TYR A 66 -40.65 -1.31 16.45
CA TYR A 66 -40.34 -2.40 15.50
C TYR A 66 -39.95 -1.90 14.10
N GLN A 67 -39.77 -0.59 13.94
CA GLN A 67 -39.40 0.02 12.66
C GLN A 67 -37.89 0.25 12.59
N GLN A 68 -37.39 0.47 11.38
CA GLN A 68 -36.01 0.94 11.19
C GLN A 68 -35.84 2.34 11.78
N ASP A 69 -34.63 2.65 12.22
CA ASP A 69 -34.33 3.95 12.80
C ASP A 69 -34.40 5.04 11.74
N ASP A 70 -35.06 6.14 12.07
CA ASP A 70 -35.12 7.35 11.22
C ASP A 70 -33.92 8.28 11.46
N PHE A 71 -32.94 7.84 12.26
CA PHE A 71 -31.71 8.54 12.58
C PHE A 71 -30.50 7.59 12.47
N THR A 72 -29.32 8.18 12.29
CA THR A 72 -28.06 7.46 12.30
C THR A 72 -27.14 8.07 13.36
N VAL A 73 -26.59 7.24 14.24
CA VAL A 73 -25.55 7.65 15.19
C VAL A 73 -24.20 7.24 14.62
N LEU A 74 -23.41 8.21 14.19
CA LEU A 74 -22.08 8.00 13.64
C LEU A 74 -21.04 8.56 14.62
N SER A 75 -20.04 7.75 14.96
CA SER A 75 -18.86 8.26 15.66
C SER A 75 -17.78 8.65 14.65
N GLN A 76 -16.87 9.51 15.08
CA GLN A 76 -15.66 9.81 14.30
C GLN A 76 -14.79 8.56 14.10
N LYS A 77 -14.86 7.60 15.03
CA LYS A 77 -14.16 6.31 14.92
C LYS A 77 -14.71 5.43 13.81
N ASP A 78 -16.02 5.45 13.57
CA ASP A 78 -16.63 4.67 12.48
C ASP A 78 -16.16 5.18 11.11
N ILE A 79 -16.07 6.50 10.96
CA ILE A 79 -15.57 7.15 9.74
C ILE A 79 -14.09 6.79 9.52
N LEU A 80 -13.26 6.94 10.56
CA LEU A 80 -11.84 6.61 10.48
C LEU A 80 -11.62 5.11 10.24
N GLY A 81 -12.42 4.25 10.87
CA GLY A 81 -12.37 2.80 10.69
C GLY A 81 -12.70 2.38 9.26
N ALA A 82 -13.75 2.95 8.66
CA ALA A 82 -14.10 2.70 7.28
C ALA A 82 -12.99 3.14 6.31
N LEU A 83 -12.40 4.33 6.53
CA LEU A 83 -11.27 4.80 5.73
C LEU A 83 -10.04 3.90 5.89
N SER A 84 -9.69 3.52 7.11
CA SER A 84 -8.58 2.60 7.40
C SER A 84 -8.77 1.26 6.69
N GLN A 85 -9.98 0.71 6.74
CA GLN A 85 -10.29 -0.55 6.08
C GLN A 85 -10.11 -0.46 4.56
N ILE A 86 -10.57 0.64 3.93
CA ILE A 86 -10.38 0.88 2.50
C ILE A 86 -8.88 0.99 2.18
N THR A 87 -8.12 1.75 2.96
CA THR A 87 -6.68 1.90 2.74
C THR A 87 -5.92 0.59 2.93
N ASP A 88 -6.33 -0.24 3.90
CA ASP A 88 -5.72 -1.55 4.14
C ASP A 88 -5.97 -2.51 2.96
N ILE A 89 -7.21 -2.53 2.45
CA ILE A 89 -7.56 -3.33 1.27
C ILE A 89 -6.75 -2.88 0.06
N LEU A 90 -6.66 -1.57 -0.20
CA LEU A 90 -5.86 -1.04 -1.30
C LEU A 90 -4.37 -1.36 -1.13
N THR A 91 -3.86 -1.30 0.10
CA THR A 91 -2.47 -1.64 0.42
C THR A 91 -2.19 -3.10 0.13
N ILE A 92 -3.04 -4.02 0.58
CA ILE A 92 -2.91 -5.47 0.32
C ILE A 92 -3.02 -5.75 -1.18
N PHE A 93 -3.95 -5.10 -1.87
CA PHE A 93 -4.12 -5.25 -3.31
C PHE A 93 -2.86 -4.81 -4.09
N LEU A 94 -2.33 -3.62 -3.79
CA LEU A 94 -1.10 -3.11 -4.40
C LEU A 94 0.11 -3.99 -4.06
N ALA A 95 0.23 -4.44 -2.81
CA ALA A 95 1.28 -5.37 -2.39
C ALA A 95 1.20 -6.70 -3.15
N SER A 96 0.00 -7.19 -3.43
CA SER A 96 -0.22 -8.43 -4.19
C SER A 96 0.22 -8.29 -5.64
N ILE A 97 -0.14 -7.18 -6.29
CA ILE A 97 0.33 -6.86 -7.65
C ILE A 97 1.86 -6.75 -7.66
N ALA A 98 2.44 -6.02 -6.71
CA ALA A 98 3.88 -5.88 -6.59
C ALA A 98 4.59 -7.23 -6.41
N ALA A 99 4.04 -8.13 -5.58
CA ALA A 99 4.58 -9.48 -5.38
C ALA A 99 4.52 -10.33 -6.66
N ILE A 100 3.43 -10.25 -7.43
CA ILE A 100 3.31 -10.95 -8.72
C ILE A 100 4.31 -10.39 -9.73
N SER A 101 4.38 -9.06 -9.87
CA SER A 101 5.34 -8.39 -10.76
C SER A 101 6.78 -8.74 -10.41
N LEU A 102 7.08 -8.85 -9.12
CA LEU A 102 8.38 -9.29 -8.64
C LEU A 102 8.69 -10.72 -9.04
N LEU A 103 7.74 -11.64 -8.87
CA LEU A 103 7.93 -13.04 -9.23
C LEU A 103 8.20 -13.18 -10.73
N VAL A 104 7.43 -12.48 -11.57
CA VAL A 104 7.62 -12.44 -13.02
C VAL A 104 8.98 -11.84 -13.38
N GLY A 105 9.35 -10.72 -12.76
CA GLY A 105 10.65 -10.08 -12.96
C GLY A 105 11.82 -10.97 -12.52
N GLY A 106 11.69 -11.67 -11.39
CA GLY A 106 12.66 -12.61 -10.86
C GLY A 106 12.87 -13.82 -11.77
N ILE A 107 11.79 -14.38 -12.34
CA ILE A 107 11.88 -15.41 -13.39
C ILE A 107 12.65 -14.87 -14.60
N GLY A 108 12.44 -13.60 -14.97
CA GLY A 108 13.20 -12.93 -16.02
C GLY A 108 14.71 -12.92 -15.74
N ILE A 109 15.11 -12.52 -14.53
CA ILE A 109 16.52 -12.55 -14.09
C ILE A 109 17.08 -13.97 -14.17
N MET A 110 16.34 -14.95 -13.66
CA MET A 110 16.75 -16.36 -13.70
C MET A 110 16.98 -16.85 -15.13
N ASN A 111 16.09 -16.51 -16.07
CA ASN A 111 16.20 -16.92 -17.47
C ASN A 111 17.40 -16.28 -18.16
N ILE A 112 17.60 -14.97 -18.00
CA ILE A 112 18.76 -14.27 -18.56
C ILE A 112 20.05 -14.88 -18.03
N MET A 113 20.10 -15.17 -16.72
CA MET A 113 21.25 -15.81 -16.10
C MET A 113 21.48 -17.24 -16.61
N LEU A 114 20.43 -18.04 -16.80
CA LEU A 114 20.55 -19.38 -17.36
C LEU A 114 21.13 -19.35 -18.78
N VAL A 115 20.63 -18.44 -19.63
CA VAL A 115 21.15 -18.25 -21.00
C VAL A 115 22.61 -17.79 -20.96
N SER A 116 22.93 -16.81 -20.12
CA SER A 116 24.31 -16.31 -19.98
C SER A 116 25.29 -17.39 -19.52
N VAL A 117 24.87 -18.26 -18.60
CA VAL A 117 25.68 -19.41 -18.16
C VAL A 117 25.92 -20.38 -19.30
N THR A 118 24.89 -20.66 -20.12
CA THR A 118 25.05 -21.56 -21.27
C THR A 118 25.98 -20.98 -22.34
N GLU A 119 25.89 -19.69 -22.63
CA GLU A 119 26.79 -19.01 -23.59
C GLU A 119 28.24 -18.97 -23.09
N ARG A 120 28.45 -18.76 -21.78
CA ARG A 120 29.77 -18.67 -21.15
C ARG A 120 30.31 -20.03 -20.66
N THR A 121 29.69 -21.16 -21.04
CA THR A 121 30.07 -22.51 -20.58
C THR A 121 31.56 -22.80 -20.75
N ARG A 122 32.12 -22.51 -21.93
CA ARG A 122 33.53 -22.75 -22.25
C ARG A 122 34.49 -21.93 -21.39
N GLU A 123 34.14 -20.67 -21.12
CA GLU A 123 34.91 -19.78 -20.25
C GLU A 123 34.93 -20.29 -18.81
N ILE A 124 33.78 -20.74 -18.30
CA ILE A 124 33.65 -21.34 -16.96
C ILE A 124 34.52 -22.61 -16.87
N GLY A 125 34.47 -23.45 -17.90
CA GLY A 125 35.28 -24.67 -18.01
C GLY A 125 36.78 -24.39 -17.93
N LEU A 126 37.25 -23.39 -18.69
CA LEU A 126 38.65 -22.95 -18.68
C LEU A 126 39.08 -22.44 -17.30
N ARG A 127 38.27 -21.60 -16.64
CA ARG A 127 38.57 -21.11 -15.28
C ARG A 127 38.70 -22.26 -14.28
N LYS A 128 37.80 -23.25 -14.36
CA LYS A 128 37.85 -24.43 -13.48
C LYS A 128 39.05 -25.34 -13.78
N ALA A 129 39.44 -25.48 -15.05
CA ALA A 129 40.63 -26.24 -15.44
C ALA A 129 41.95 -25.62 -14.90
N VAL A 130 41.99 -24.29 -14.78
CA VAL A 130 43.13 -23.55 -14.21
C VAL A 130 43.07 -23.47 -12.67
N GLY A 131 42.04 -24.05 -12.04
CA GLY A 131 41.96 -24.23 -10.58
C GLY A 131 40.91 -23.39 -9.84
N ALA A 132 40.03 -22.67 -10.54
CA ALA A 132 38.93 -21.96 -9.89
C ALA A 132 38.00 -22.92 -9.13
N LYS A 133 37.69 -22.59 -7.87
CA LYS A 133 36.82 -23.42 -7.03
C LYS A 133 35.36 -23.20 -7.40
N ARG A 134 34.51 -24.17 -7.06
CA ARG A 134 33.04 -24.05 -7.22
C ARG A 134 32.48 -22.78 -6.55
N ARG A 135 33.05 -22.36 -5.42
CA ARG A 135 32.65 -21.15 -4.70
C ARG A 135 32.97 -19.87 -5.46
N ASP A 136 34.07 -19.82 -6.20
CA ASP A 136 34.50 -18.61 -6.93
C ASP A 136 33.53 -18.34 -8.08
N ILE A 137 33.16 -19.39 -8.83
CA ILE A 137 32.17 -19.31 -9.90
C ILE A 137 30.78 -18.96 -9.33
N LEU A 138 30.38 -19.59 -8.22
CA LEU A 138 29.11 -19.30 -7.57
C LEU A 138 29.03 -17.82 -7.16
N LEU A 139 30.05 -17.30 -6.47
CA LEU A 139 30.09 -15.91 -6.01
C LEU A 139 30.05 -14.93 -7.18
N GLN A 140 30.77 -15.21 -8.27
CA GLN A 140 30.76 -14.35 -9.44
C GLN A 140 29.35 -14.18 -10.03
N PHE A 141 28.66 -15.29 -10.31
CA PHE A 141 27.31 -15.23 -10.89
C PHE A 141 26.29 -14.68 -9.89
N LEU A 142 26.47 -14.93 -8.60
CA LEU A 142 25.61 -14.36 -7.56
C LEU A 142 25.76 -12.83 -7.48
N ILE A 143 27.00 -12.32 -7.57
CA ILE A 143 27.28 -10.89 -7.65
C ILE A 143 26.67 -10.30 -8.93
N GLU A 144 26.78 -10.97 -10.08
CA GLU A 144 26.16 -10.51 -11.34
C GLU A 144 24.64 -10.38 -11.19
N ALA A 145 23.98 -11.36 -10.56
CA ALA A 145 22.55 -11.31 -10.27
C ALA A 145 22.17 -10.18 -9.30
N ILE A 146 22.94 -9.97 -8.23
CA ILE A 146 22.72 -8.88 -7.27
C ILE A 146 22.92 -7.51 -7.96
N VAL A 147 23.94 -7.36 -8.80
CA VAL A 147 24.20 -6.11 -9.51
C VAL A 147 23.04 -5.79 -10.45
N MET A 148 22.52 -6.79 -11.18
CA MET A 148 21.32 -6.60 -12.01
C MET A 148 20.10 -6.20 -11.19
N SER A 149 19.85 -6.87 -10.06
CA SER A 149 18.68 -6.59 -9.22
C SER A 149 18.77 -5.24 -8.50
N VAL A 150 19.96 -4.86 -8.00
CA VAL A 150 20.21 -3.56 -7.37
C VAL A 150 20.13 -2.42 -8.39
N THR A 151 20.61 -2.63 -9.61
CA THR A 151 20.50 -1.63 -10.68
C THR A 151 19.03 -1.41 -11.05
N GLY A 152 18.28 -2.49 -11.26
CA GLY A 152 16.84 -2.41 -11.50
C GLY A 152 16.08 -1.79 -10.33
N GLY A 153 16.43 -2.14 -9.09
CA GLY A 153 15.86 -1.57 -7.88
C GLY A 153 16.14 -0.08 -7.73
N SER A 154 17.37 0.36 -8.02
CA SER A 154 17.76 1.77 -7.99
C SER A 154 17.00 2.58 -9.03
N ILE A 155 16.88 2.06 -10.25
CA ILE A 155 16.07 2.67 -11.31
C ILE A 155 14.60 2.75 -10.88
N GLY A 156 14.06 1.66 -10.31
CA GLY A 156 12.69 1.62 -9.79
C GLY A 156 12.42 2.64 -8.69
N ILE A 157 13.36 2.82 -7.74
CA ILE A 157 13.27 3.82 -6.67
C ILE A 157 13.27 5.24 -7.25
N LEU A 158 14.13 5.50 -8.25
CA LEU A 158 14.19 6.81 -8.92
C LEU A 158 12.88 7.12 -9.64
N PHE A 159 12.37 6.18 -10.44
CA PHE A 159 11.08 6.35 -11.14
C PHE A 159 9.91 6.48 -10.15
N GLY A 160 9.86 5.64 -9.12
CA GLY A 160 8.81 5.69 -8.10
C GLY A 160 8.81 7.03 -7.34
N SER A 161 9.98 7.52 -6.97
CA SER A 161 10.13 8.83 -6.31
C SER A 161 9.76 9.98 -7.24
N GLY A 162 10.14 9.90 -8.52
CA GLY A 162 9.78 10.90 -9.53
C GLY A 162 8.27 10.96 -9.79
N ILE A 163 7.61 9.80 -9.90
CA ILE A 163 6.15 9.73 -10.03
C ILE A 163 5.46 10.30 -8.77
N GLY A 164 5.95 9.95 -7.58
CA GLY A 164 5.44 10.53 -6.32
C GLY A 164 5.53 12.05 -6.29
N ALA A 165 6.67 12.60 -6.70
CA ALA A 165 6.86 14.06 -6.79
C ALA A 165 5.86 14.71 -7.78
N LEU A 166 5.63 14.10 -8.95
CA LEU A 166 4.64 14.60 -9.92
C LEU A 166 3.21 14.54 -9.38
N VAL A 167 2.84 13.47 -8.67
CA VAL A 167 1.52 13.35 -8.04
C VAL A 167 1.34 14.42 -6.96
N ASN A 168 2.37 14.70 -6.16
CA ASN A 168 2.31 15.78 -5.16
C ASN A 168 1.98 17.15 -5.77
N MET A 169 2.46 17.44 -6.98
CA MET A 169 2.17 18.72 -7.65
C MET A 169 0.70 18.90 -7.98
N THR A 170 -0.06 17.82 -8.12
CA THR A 170 -1.50 17.89 -8.43
C THR A 170 -2.35 18.32 -7.23
N GLY A 171 -1.81 18.29 -6.01
CA GLY A 171 -2.55 18.63 -4.78
C GLY A 171 -3.65 17.63 -4.38
N LEU A 172 -3.86 16.55 -5.15
CA LEU A 172 -4.89 15.54 -4.89
C LEU A 172 -4.51 14.61 -3.74
N ILE A 173 -3.25 14.18 -3.69
CA ILE A 173 -2.73 13.21 -2.71
C ILE A 173 -1.33 13.65 -2.29
N GLN A 174 -1.10 13.73 -0.98
CA GLN A 174 0.24 13.91 -0.41
C GLN A 174 0.96 12.57 -0.36
N THR A 175 1.98 12.41 -1.20
CA THR A 175 2.88 11.26 -1.22
C THR A 175 4.15 11.59 -0.44
N VAL A 176 4.55 10.71 0.47
CA VAL A 176 5.76 10.86 1.27
C VAL A 176 6.65 9.63 1.03
N VAL A 177 7.84 9.87 0.47
CA VAL A 177 8.86 8.82 0.32
C VAL A 177 9.68 8.77 1.60
N SER A 178 9.45 7.75 2.42
CA SER A 178 10.17 7.58 3.69
C SER A 178 11.51 6.85 3.50
N PRO A 179 12.55 7.17 4.29
CA PRO A 179 13.82 6.45 4.25
C PRO A 179 13.69 4.95 4.54
N THR A 180 12.73 4.56 5.39
CA THR A 180 12.44 3.17 5.70
C THR A 180 11.86 2.42 4.50
N SER A 181 10.96 3.04 3.72
CA SER A 181 10.44 2.47 2.47
C SER A 181 11.55 2.25 1.44
N VAL A 182 12.50 3.19 1.32
CA VAL A 182 13.65 3.06 0.42
C VAL A 182 14.56 1.93 0.87
N ALA A 183 14.89 1.85 2.17
CA ALA A 183 15.72 0.79 2.71
C ALA A 183 15.08 -0.61 2.51
N LEU A 184 13.77 -0.71 2.72
CA LEU A 184 13.01 -1.93 2.42
C LEU A 184 13.08 -2.30 0.94
N ALA A 185 12.89 -1.34 0.03
CA ALA A 185 12.98 -1.58 -1.41
C ALA A 185 14.37 -2.11 -1.82
N VAL A 186 15.45 -1.47 -1.34
CA VAL A 186 16.83 -1.92 -1.60
C VAL A 186 17.07 -3.32 -1.05
N GLY A 187 16.69 -3.57 0.20
CA GLY A 187 16.83 -4.89 0.82
C GLY A 187 16.08 -5.98 0.05
N PHE A 188 14.89 -5.65 -0.44
CA PHE A 188 14.07 -6.55 -1.23
C PHE A 188 14.67 -6.84 -2.61
N SER A 189 15.21 -5.83 -3.30
CA SER A 189 15.93 -6.01 -4.56
C SER A 189 17.15 -6.94 -4.41
N VAL A 190 17.91 -6.82 -3.32
CA VAL A 190 19.03 -7.74 -3.03
C VAL A 190 18.52 -9.16 -2.78
N ALA A 191 17.49 -9.31 -1.95
CA ALA A 191 16.91 -10.63 -1.63
C ALA A 191 16.42 -11.36 -2.90
N VAL A 192 15.81 -10.64 -3.82
CA VAL A 192 15.29 -11.20 -5.09
C VAL A 192 16.42 -11.59 -6.04
N GLY A 193 17.45 -10.75 -6.17
CA GLY A 193 18.64 -11.09 -6.96
C GLY A 193 19.34 -12.34 -6.42
N LEU A 194 19.46 -12.47 -5.10
CA LEU A 194 19.99 -13.66 -4.45
C LEU A 194 19.12 -14.89 -4.72
N PHE A 195 17.81 -14.79 -4.49
CA PHE A 195 16.89 -15.93 -4.61
C PHE A 195 16.84 -16.49 -6.03
N PHE A 196 16.60 -15.63 -7.03
CA PHE A 196 16.49 -16.06 -8.43
C PHE A 196 17.85 -16.28 -9.10
N GLY A 197 18.94 -15.67 -8.59
CA GLY A 197 20.30 -15.88 -9.07
C GLY A 197 20.98 -17.14 -8.53
N LEU A 198 20.52 -17.68 -7.40
CA LEU A 198 21.16 -18.83 -6.75
C LEU A 198 21.14 -20.09 -7.61
N TYR A 199 19.99 -20.41 -8.22
CA TYR A 199 19.85 -21.59 -9.08
C TYR A 199 20.79 -21.58 -10.29
N PRO A 200 20.79 -20.54 -11.15
CA PRO A 200 21.73 -20.49 -12.29
C PRO A 200 23.19 -20.44 -11.85
N ALA A 201 23.51 -19.69 -10.78
CA ALA A 201 24.87 -19.64 -10.25
C ALA A 201 25.34 -21.02 -9.76
N ALA A 202 24.48 -21.78 -9.08
CA ALA A 202 24.78 -23.13 -8.62
C ALA A 202 24.99 -24.10 -9.80
N ARG A 203 24.18 -23.95 -10.86
CA ARG A 203 24.30 -24.71 -12.11
C ARG A 203 25.64 -24.43 -12.81
N ALA A 204 26.02 -23.16 -12.95
CA ALA A 204 27.30 -22.74 -13.51
C ALA A 204 28.48 -23.34 -12.73
N ALA A 205 28.41 -23.28 -11.40
CA ALA A 205 29.45 -23.76 -10.53
C ALA A 205 29.64 -25.30 -10.61
N SER A 206 28.57 -26.07 -10.89
CA SER A 206 28.62 -27.53 -11.05
C SER A 206 29.15 -28.03 -12.41
N LEU A 207 29.37 -27.18 -13.41
CA LEU A 207 29.85 -27.63 -14.73
C LEU A 207 31.21 -28.33 -14.65
N HIS A 208 31.36 -29.53 -15.21
CA HIS A 208 32.67 -30.19 -15.23
C HIS A 208 33.57 -29.57 -16.31
N PRO A 209 34.88 -29.39 -16.04
CA PRO A 209 35.81 -28.81 -17.01
C PRO A 209 35.87 -29.59 -18.33
N ILE A 210 35.78 -30.92 -18.24
CA ILE A 210 35.84 -31.83 -19.39
C ILE A 210 34.60 -31.66 -20.29
N ASP A 211 33.41 -31.57 -19.70
CA ASP A 211 32.15 -31.37 -20.44
C ASP A 211 32.13 -30.00 -21.11
N ALA A 212 32.63 -28.96 -20.42
CA ALA A 212 32.66 -27.59 -20.93
C ALA A 212 33.64 -27.36 -22.09
N LEU A 213 34.65 -28.22 -22.28
CA LEU A 213 35.62 -28.15 -23.37
C LEU A 213 35.28 -29.05 -24.56
N ARG A 214 34.32 -29.97 -24.39
CA ARG A 214 33.90 -30.95 -25.41
C ARG A 214 32.67 -30.48 -26.21
N TYR A 215 32.04 -29.39 -25.80
CA TYR A 215 30.98 -28.72 -26.57
C TYR A 215 31.60 -28.00 -27.78
N GLU A 216 31.39 -28.56 -28.97
CA GLU A 216 31.19 -27.80 -30.22
C GLU A 216 29.72 -27.36 -30.31
#